data_AF-A0AAE9PGJ0-F1
#
_entry.id   AF-A0AAE9PGJ0-F1
#
_cell.length_a   1.000
_cell.length_b   1.000
_cell.length_c   1.000
_cell.angle_alpha   90.00
_cell.angle_beta   90.00
_cell.angle_gamma   90.00
#
_symmetry.space_group_name_H-M   'P 1'
#
loop_
_entity.id
_entity.type
_entity.pdbx_description
1 polymer ?
#
loop_
_entity_poly.entity_id
_entity_poly.type
_entity_poly.pdbx_seq_one_letter_code
_entity_poly.pdbx_strand_id
1 'polypeptide(L)'
;MELVYISVYLLVYLILLILLHLFSCKDKRVILIYNYLFFTIHAILALICYYFNILPNTPDATLFHETGKEIVAQLKSFNAVGNISMAESAEGARLYTYFIIVPIYLIFFEYAPLVVLLNLFILTLAIMLLARVAFTMYPKKGIQSVVYILAMLYPALTVYNLVLIRDAFAILGLAIFIYSLTNLYKRQFKFIYVLQMLLGIVLIIGLRPQNAPVTLFIIIIYFLRNKKIKVSYKAFSIGLLAGILLILSQSSYLRFLGSINPHYLSAYRRSQIAYLPDVYLPNLDYSSWIDVALNVPVLFFYYIFSPFPWVSGNYNHLLAVVDSIFCMGLIIFTIVGYCAGRSENKNIKRILMLFIVMSITAYSLVEVYFGGAVRHRIQQLILVIPFAANGLVYIYYKLFKVKG
;
A
#
# COMPACT_ATOMS: atom_id res chain seq x y z
N MET A 1 11.02 23.61 24.49
CA MET A 1 11.14 23.00 23.14
C MET A 1 9.89 22.26 22.72
N GLU A 2 9.29 21.41 23.58
CA GLU A 2 8.07 20.66 23.23
C GLU A 2 6.89 21.52 22.77
N LEU A 3 6.63 22.65 23.43
CA LEU A 3 5.56 23.57 23.03
C LEU A 3 5.77 24.15 21.62
N VAL A 4 7.02 24.34 21.21
CA VAL A 4 7.38 24.75 19.84
C VAL A 4 7.09 23.63 18.86
N TYR A 5 7.49 22.39 19.16
CA TYR A 5 7.20 21.24 18.31
C TYR A 5 5.70 20.99 18.12
N ILE A 6 4.91 21.12 19.18
CA ILE A 6 3.45 21.00 19.12
C ILE A 6 2.86 22.13 18.27
N SER A 7 3.34 23.37 18.44
CA SER A 7 2.88 24.52 17.66
C SER A 7 3.18 24.36 16.16
N VAL A 8 4.38 23.90 15.82
CA VAL A 8 4.77 23.58 14.45
C VAL A 8 3.92 22.43 13.89
N TYR A 9 3.68 21.38 14.67
CA TYR A 9 2.80 20.29 14.26
C TYR A 9 1.40 20.77 13.92
N LEU A 10 0.80 21.60 14.78
CA LEU A 10 -0.53 22.16 14.56
C LEU A 10 -0.57 23.06 13.31
N LEU A 11 0.47 23.86 13.09
CA LEU A 11 0.58 24.68 11.87
C LEU A 11 0.61 23.82 10.60
N VAL A 12 1.48 22.80 10.56
CA VAL A 12 1.58 21.88 9.41
C VAL A 12 0.29 21.09 9.23
N TYR A 13 -0.34 20.65 10.32
CA TYR A 13 -1.65 19.99 10.31
C TYR A 13 -2.73 20.87 9.66
N LEU A 14 -2.79 22.16 10.02
CA LEU A 14 -3.73 23.10 9.42
C LEU A 14 -3.47 23.31 7.92
N ILE A 15 -2.21 23.42 7.51
CA ILE A 15 -1.83 23.52 6.08
C ILE A 15 -2.29 22.27 5.33
N LEU A 16 -2.02 21.08 5.87
CA LEU A 16 -2.42 19.81 5.25
C LEU A 16 -3.95 19.64 5.22
N LEU A 17 -4.68 20.13 6.23
CA LEU A 17 -6.15 20.17 6.21
C LEU A 17 -6.70 21.07 5.10
N ILE A 18 -6.08 22.25 4.89
CA ILE A 18 -6.46 23.16 3.80
C ILE A 18 -6.20 22.48 2.45
N LEU A 19 -5.03 21.86 2.27
CA LEU A 19 -4.73 21.11 1.05
C LEU A 19 -5.73 19.96 0.84
N LEU A 20 -6.06 19.21 1.90
CA LEU A 20 -7.05 18.14 1.85
C LEU A 20 -8.44 18.66 1.44
N HIS A 21 -8.82 19.85 1.92
CA HIS A 21 -10.04 20.54 1.48
C HIS A 21 -10.01 20.80 -0.01
N LEU A 22 -8.93 21.39 -0.54
CA LEU A 22 -8.79 21.72 -1.95
C LEU A 22 -8.87 20.47 -2.85
N PHE A 23 -8.31 19.33 -2.40
CA PHE A 23 -8.42 18.07 -3.12
C PHE A 23 -9.82 17.45 -3.09
N SER A 24 -10.58 17.74 -2.04
CA SER A 24 -11.91 17.16 -1.74
C SER A 24 -13.08 18.09 -2.06
N CYS A 25 -12.84 19.36 -2.40
CA CYS A 25 -13.90 20.37 -2.54
C CYS A 25 -14.88 20.08 -3.69
N LYS A 26 -14.42 19.31 -4.69
CA LYS A 26 -15.25 18.84 -5.82
C LYS A 26 -16.06 17.59 -5.49
N ASP A 27 -15.78 16.95 -4.36
CA ASP A 27 -16.50 15.77 -3.91
C ASP A 27 -17.76 16.16 -3.11
N LYS A 28 -18.64 15.19 -2.87
CA LYS A 28 -19.81 15.38 -2.02
C LYS A 28 -19.37 15.75 -0.60
N ARG A 29 -20.13 16.63 0.08
CA ARG A 29 -19.88 17.05 1.48
C ARG A 29 -19.58 15.88 2.42
N VAL A 30 -20.25 14.74 2.24
CA VAL A 30 -20.02 13.52 3.02
C VAL A 30 -18.59 13.01 2.92
N ILE A 31 -17.98 13.03 1.72
CA ILE A 31 -16.60 12.57 1.48
C ILE A 31 -15.61 13.50 2.17
N LEU A 32 -15.87 14.81 2.08
CA LEU A 32 -15.06 15.82 2.78
C LEU A 32 -15.05 15.56 4.29
N ILE A 33 -16.21 15.27 4.89
CA ILE A 33 -16.34 14.94 6.31
C ILE A 33 -15.52 13.68 6.65
N TYR A 34 -15.64 12.60 5.87
CA TYR A 34 -14.86 11.39 6.13
C TYR A 34 -13.35 11.60 5.98
N ASN A 35 -12.90 12.40 5.01
CA ASN A 35 -11.50 12.77 4.86
C ASN A 35 -10.97 13.49 6.11
N TYR A 36 -11.73 14.46 6.61
CA TYR A 36 -11.37 15.18 7.84
C TYR A 36 -11.37 14.26 9.05
N LEU A 37 -12.42 13.48 9.26
CA LEU A 37 -12.47 12.54 10.38
C LEU A 37 -11.30 11.55 10.32
N PHE A 38 -11.01 10.96 9.17
CA PHE A 38 -9.90 10.03 9.03
C PHE A 38 -8.57 10.70 9.39
N PHE A 39 -8.27 11.84 8.76
CA PHE A 39 -7.00 12.52 8.94
C PHE A 39 -6.82 13.06 10.37
N THR A 40 -7.84 13.72 10.92
CA THR A 40 -7.80 14.30 12.27
C THR A 40 -7.66 13.23 13.35
N ILE A 41 -8.44 12.15 13.28
CA ILE A 41 -8.35 11.06 14.28
C ILE A 41 -6.95 10.46 14.27
N HIS A 42 -6.41 10.12 13.09
CA HIS A 42 -5.08 9.52 13.02
C HIS A 42 -3.96 10.51 13.38
N ALA A 43 -4.10 11.80 13.04
CA ALA A 43 -3.12 12.82 13.41
C ALA A 43 -3.05 13.03 14.93
N ILE A 44 -4.20 12.98 15.61
CA ILE A 44 -4.24 13.03 17.08
C ILE A 44 -3.64 11.75 17.67
N LEU A 45 -4.03 10.57 17.15
CA LEU A 45 -3.48 9.29 17.61
C LEU A 45 -1.97 9.21 17.42
N ALA A 46 -1.42 9.75 16.33
CA ALA A 46 0.02 9.77 16.08
C ALA A 46 0.77 10.60 17.13
N LEU A 47 0.24 11.77 17.50
CA LEU A 47 0.81 12.57 18.60
C LEU A 47 0.75 11.83 19.92
N ILE A 48 -0.41 11.24 20.25
CA ILE A 48 -0.59 10.50 21.50
C ILE A 48 0.40 9.32 21.53
N CYS A 49 0.49 8.54 20.46
CA CYS A 49 1.42 7.41 20.41
C CYS A 49 2.88 7.83 20.55
N TYR A 50 3.26 8.96 19.96
CA TYR A 50 4.62 9.50 20.05
C TYR A 50 4.98 9.95 21.47
N TYR A 51 4.12 10.74 22.13
CA TYR A 51 4.43 11.28 23.46
C TYR A 51 4.27 10.28 24.60
N PHE A 52 3.32 9.33 24.47
CA PHE A 52 3.05 8.34 25.51
C PHE A 52 3.69 6.97 25.24
N ASN A 53 4.43 6.82 24.13
CA ASN A 53 5.07 5.56 23.72
C ASN A 53 4.11 4.35 23.75
N ILE A 54 2.86 4.56 23.32
CA ILE A 54 1.80 3.53 23.36
C ILE A 54 2.13 2.36 22.44
N LEU A 55 2.69 2.66 21.26
CA LEU A 55 3.04 1.66 20.27
C LEU A 55 4.55 1.41 20.27
N PRO A 56 5.00 0.14 20.23
CA PRO A 56 6.42 -0.16 20.12
C PRO A 56 6.95 0.33 18.77
N ASN A 57 8.11 0.98 18.79
CA ASN A 57 8.78 1.38 17.56
C ASN A 57 9.19 0.14 16.75
N THR A 58 8.79 0.11 15.48
CA THR A 58 9.22 -0.95 14.57
C THR A 58 10.72 -0.77 14.21
N PRO A 59 11.47 -1.86 13.96
CA PRO A 59 12.87 -1.76 13.56
C PRO A 59 13.10 -0.82 12.38
N ASP A 60 12.20 -0.85 11.39
CA ASP A 60 12.20 0.06 10.24
C ASP A 60 12.05 1.52 10.66
N ALA A 61 11.12 1.84 11.56
CA ALA A 61 10.89 3.21 11.99
C ALA A 61 12.12 3.78 12.70
N THR A 62 12.78 2.98 13.54
CA THR A 62 14.04 3.35 14.19
C THR A 62 15.15 3.53 13.14
N LEU A 63 15.29 2.59 12.21
CA LEU A 63 16.29 2.69 11.13
C LEU A 63 16.11 3.97 10.32
N PHE A 64 14.88 4.28 9.91
CA PHE A 64 14.57 5.50 9.14
C PHE A 64 14.84 6.77 9.92
N HIS A 65 14.50 6.79 11.21
CA HIS A 65 14.73 7.93 12.08
C HIS A 65 16.23 8.20 12.25
N GLU A 66 17.00 7.17 12.62
CA GLU A 66 18.44 7.30 12.88
C GLU A 66 19.23 7.60 11.60
N THR A 67 18.90 6.92 10.49
CA THR A 67 19.49 7.24 9.18
C THR A 67 19.20 8.70 8.79
N GLY A 68 17.95 9.15 8.99
CA GLY A 68 17.58 10.53 8.69
C GLY A 68 18.40 11.55 9.47
N LYS A 69 18.61 11.31 10.77
CA LYS A 69 19.46 12.17 11.62
C LYS A 69 20.92 12.17 11.16
N GLU A 70 21.47 10.99 10.87
CA GLU A 70 22.87 10.86 10.43
C GLU A 70 23.13 11.68 9.16
N ILE A 71 22.24 11.55 8.17
CA ILE A 71 22.35 12.31 6.91
C ILE A 71 22.26 13.82 7.18
N VAL A 72 21.33 14.25 8.04
CA VAL A 72 21.16 15.66 8.39
C VAL A 72 22.38 16.21 9.14
N ALA A 73 22.97 15.43 10.05
CA ALA A 73 24.17 15.83 10.79
C ALA A 73 25.37 16.01 9.86
N GLN A 74 25.58 15.09 8.91
CA GLN A 74 26.63 15.20 7.90
C GLN A 74 26.44 16.42 6.98
N LEU A 75 25.20 16.67 6.53
CA LEU A 75 24.88 17.85 5.72
C LEU A 75 25.14 19.15 6.47
N LYS A 76 24.83 19.20 7.77
CA LYS A 76 25.09 20.37 8.63
C LYS A 76 26.58 20.58 8.89
N SER A 77 27.39 19.52 8.94
CA SER A 77 28.82 19.61 9.26
C SER A 77 29.71 19.97 8.07
N PHE A 78 29.15 20.23 6.87
CA PHE A 78 29.87 20.46 5.60
C PHE A 78 30.93 19.38 5.27
N ASN A 79 30.91 18.25 5.96
CA ASN A 79 31.64 17.09 5.50
C ASN A 79 30.97 16.68 4.20
N ALA A 80 31.77 16.46 3.14
CA ALA A 80 31.27 15.85 1.93
C ALA A 80 30.39 14.65 2.35
N VAL A 81 29.23 14.49 1.73
CA VAL A 81 28.33 13.33 1.92
C VAL A 81 29.11 12.09 1.52
N GLY A 82 30.02 11.67 2.39
CA GLY A 82 31.01 10.66 2.17
C GLY A 82 30.24 9.36 2.22
N ASN A 83 30.24 8.64 1.10
CA ASN A 83 29.70 7.30 0.90
C ASN A 83 28.92 6.78 2.11
N ILE A 84 27.72 7.33 2.35
CA ILE A 84 26.84 6.77 3.37
C ILE A 84 26.64 5.35 2.90
N SER A 85 27.14 4.38 3.68
CA SER A 85 26.94 2.96 3.43
C SER A 85 25.49 2.58 3.74
N MET A 86 24.55 3.34 3.17
CA MET A 86 23.24 2.84 2.78
C MET A 86 23.36 1.62 1.86
N ALA A 87 24.57 1.23 1.41
CA ALA A 87 24.89 0.07 0.60
C ALA A 87 24.05 -1.19 0.94
N GLU A 88 23.69 -1.39 2.21
CA GLU A 88 22.86 -2.52 2.67
C GLU A 88 21.35 -2.23 2.79
N SER A 89 20.91 -0.97 2.76
CA SER A 89 19.49 -0.62 2.79
C SER A 89 18.83 -0.78 1.41
N ALA A 90 17.64 -1.39 1.40
CA ALA A 90 16.84 -1.57 0.18
C ALA A 90 16.61 -0.21 -0.52
N GLU A 91 16.76 -0.10 -1.85
CA GLU A 91 16.81 1.22 -2.52
C GLU A 91 15.56 2.09 -2.27
N GLY A 92 14.37 1.50 -2.14
CA GLY A 92 13.16 2.25 -1.79
C GLY A 92 13.20 2.91 -0.40
N ALA A 93 14.06 2.43 0.51
CA ALA A 93 14.24 2.96 1.85
C ALA A 93 15.11 4.22 1.78
N ARG A 94 16.12 4.18 0.90
CA ARG A 94 16.94 5.34 0.54
C ARG A 94 16.07 6.43 -0.06
N LEU A 95 15.25 6.11 -1.06
CA LEU A 95 14.38 7.10 -1.71
C LEU A 95 13.45 7.79 -0.70
N TYR A 96 12.80 7.02 0.17
CA TYR A 96 11.95 7.58 1.22
C TYR A 96 12.74 8.49 2.17
N THR A 97 13.92 8.05 2.60
CA THR A 97 14.74 8.82 3.54
C THR A 97 15.23 10.14 2.93
N TYR A 98 15.84 10.09 1.74
CA TYR A 98 16.40 11.27 1.08
C TYR A 98 15.34 12.28 0.64
N PHE A 99 14.21 11.82 0.09
CA PHE A 99 13.22 12.74 -0.48
C PHE A 99 12.14 13.18 0.49
N ILE A 100 11.89 12.43 1.57
CA ILE A 100 10.81 12.73 2.52
C ILE A 100 11.38 13.09 3.90
N ILE A 101 12.17 12.21 4.52
CA ILE A 101 12.63 12.39 5.90
C ILE A 101 13.60 13.56 6.00
N VAL A 102 14.67 13.54 5.20
CA VAL A 102 15.77 14.51 5.28
C VAL A 102 15.28 15.95 5.09
N PRO A 103 14.47 16.30 4.07
CA PRO A 103 13.97 17.66 3.90
C PRO A 103 13.13 18.14 5.10
N ILE A 104 12.29 17.27 5.65
CA ILE A 104 11.48 17.60 6.83
C ILE A 104 12.38 17.81 8.06
N TYR A 105 13.39 16.96 8.25
CA TYR A 105 14.30 17.05 9.39
C TYR A 105 15.20 18.27 9.33
N LEU A 106 15.63 18.68 8.12
CA LEU A 106 16.38 19.92 7.91
C LEU A 106 15.57 21.15 8.30
N ILE A 107 14.28 21.19 7.95
CA ILE A 107 13.41 22.37 8.19
C ILE A 107 12.86 22.38 9.62
N PHE A 108 12.56 21.22 10.19
CA PHE A 108 11.79 21.09 11.44
C PHE A 108 12.53 20.34 12.56
N PHE A 109 13.86 20.44 12.60
CA PHE A 109 14.70 19.98 13.71
C PHE A 109 14.48 18.51 14.09
N GLU A 110 14.54 17.62 13.10
CA GLU A 110 14.51 16.16 13.31
C GLU A 110 13.24 15.62 14.02
N TYR A 111 12.14 16.39 13.96
CA TYR A 111 10.87 16.05 14.63
C TYR A 111 10.06 15.01 13.84
N ALA A 112 10.19 13.74 14.22
CA ALA A 112 9.57 12.58 13.57
C ALA A 112 8.05 12.65 13.35
N PRO A 113 7.22 13.18 14.29
CA PRO A 113 5.77 13.26 14.10
C PRO A 113 5.32 14.02 12.86
N LEU A 114 6.10 14.98 12.35
CA LEU A 114 5.76 15.68 11.10
C LEU A 114 5.86 14.79 9.87
N VAL A 115 6.80 13.86 9.85
CA VAL A 115 6.92 12.85 8.78
C VAL A 115 5.73 11.90 8.83
N VAL A 116 5.34 11.47 10.04
CA VAL A 116 4.15 10.63 10.25
C VAL A 116 2.88 11.36 9.82
N LEU A 117 2.75 12.64 10.17
CA LEU A 117 1.61 13.47 9.76
C LEU A 117 1.51 13.58 8.23
N LEU A 118 2.63 13.73 7.52
CA LEU A 118 2.66 13.70 6.06
C LEU A 118 2.25 12.32 5.53
N ASN A 119 2.75 11.22 6.10
CA ASN A 119 2.33 9.87 5.73
C ASN A 119 0.81 9.70 5.87
N LEU A 120 0.21 10.18 6.96
CA LEU A 120 -1.23 10.11 7.20
C LEU A 120 -2.03 10.93 6.17
N PHE A 121 -1.52 12.11 5.78
CA PHE A 121 -2.13 12.90 4.72
C PHE A 121 -2.11 12.14 3.38
N ILE A 122 -0.96 11.56 3.03
CA ILE A 122 -0.77 10.74 1.83
C ILE A 122 -1.70 9.52 1.82
N LEU A 123 -1.82 8.84 2.97
CA LEU A 123 -2.75 7.72 3.12
C LEU A 123 -4.22 8.16 2.94
N THR A 124 -4.60 9.31 3.50
CA THR A 124 -5.95 9.86 3.35
C THR A 124 -6.28 10.11 1.88
N LEU A 125 -5.33 10.67 1.11
CA LEU A 125 -5.48 10.84 -0.33
C LEU A 125 -5.64 9.50 -1.07
N ALA A 126 -4.90 8.47 -0.65
CA ALA A 126 -5.01 7.14 -1.24
C ALA A 126 -6.41 6.54 -1.00
N ILE A 127 -6.95 6.63 0.22
CA ILE A 127 -8.30 6.16 0.56
C ILE A 127 -9.36 6.92 -0.24
N MET A 128 -9.20 8.25 -0.39
CA MET A 128 -10.08 9.06 -1.23
C MET A 128 -10.10 8.57 -2.69
N LEU A 129 -8.93 8.25 -3.27
CA LEU A 129 -8.86 7.68 -4.62
C LEU A 129 -9.52 6.31 -4.70
N LEU A 130 -9.33 5.43 -3.71
CA LEU A 130 -10.01 4.13 -3.65
C LEU A 130 -11.53 4.28 -3.52
N ALA A 131 -12.02 5.25 -2.76
CA ALA A 131 -13.45 5.57 -2.68
C ALA A 131 -13.98 6.04 -4.05
N ARG A 132 -13.23 6.87 -4.78
CA ARG A 132 -13.58 7.27 -6.15
C ARG A 132 -13.55 6.08 -7.12
N VAL A 133 -12.62 5.13 -6.98
CA VAL A 133 -12.59 3.87 -7.74
C VAL A 133 -13.86 3.07 -7.48
N ALA A 134 -14.23 2.87 -6.21
CA ALA A 134 -15.42 2.12 -5.82
C ALA A 134 -16.68 2.72 -6.45
N PHE A 135 -16.87 4.04 -6.33
CA PHE A 135 -18.01 4.74 -6.93
C PHE A 135 -18.01 4.66 -8.46
N THR A 136 -16.83 4.74 -9.09
CA THR A 136 -16.70 4.66 -10.54
C THR A 136 -17.08 3.27 -11.08
N MET A 137 -16.78 2.21 -10.33
CA MET A 137 -17.10 0.83 -10.69
C MET A 137 -18.54 0.43 -10.33
N TYR A 138 -19.06 0.98 -9.24
CA TYR A 138 -20.36 0.66 -8.64
C TYR A 138 -21.01 1.95 -8.12
N PRO A 139 -21.78 2.68 -8.94
CA PRO A 139 -22.35 3.98 -8.60
C PRO A 139 -23.57 3.86 -7.65
N LYS A 140 -23.39 3.25 -6.49
CA LYS A 140 -24.42 3.06 -5.46
C LYS A 140 -24.33 4.12 -4.37
N LYS A 141 -25.46 4.52 -3.79
CA LYS A 141 -25.48 5.43 -2.63
C LYS A 141 -24.75 4.75 -1.45
N GLY A 142 -23.93 5.52 -0.74
CA GLY A 142 -23.21 5.06 0.45
C GLY A 142 -21.91 4.27 0.20
N ILE A 143 -21.60 3.85 -1.04
CA ILE A 143 -20.40 3.00 -1.28
C ILE A 143 -19.10 3.67 -0.85
N GLN A 144 -18.96 4.97 -1.08
CA GLN A 144 -17.77 5.73 -0.70
C GLN A 144 -17.63 5.80 0.82
N SER A 145 -18.74 6.02 1.54
CA SER A 145 -18.78 6.01 2.99
C SER A 145 -18.33 4.67 3.57
N VAL A 146 -18.79 3.56 2.98
CA VAL A 146 -18.38 2.22 3.39
C VAL A 146 -16.89 1.99 3.15
N VAL A 147 -16.29 2.53 2.08
CA VAL A 147 -14.84 2.47 1.87
C VAL A 147 -14.08 3.15 3.01
N TYR A 148 -14.49 4.35 3.44
CA TYR A 148 -13.86 5.03 4.57
C TYR A 148 -14.05 4.28 5.88
N ILE A 149 -15.26 3.75 6.14
CA ILE A 149 -15.53 2.97 7.37
C ILE A 149 -14.64 1.73 7.40
N LEU A 150 -14.53 0.99 6.30
CA LEU A 150 -13.64 -0.17 6.23
C LEU A 150 -12.17 0.23 6.43
N ALA A 151 -11.71 1.34 5.85
CA ALA A 151 -10.35 1.81 6.04
C ALA A 151 -10.08 2.26 7.49
N MET A 152 -11.05 2.93 8.14
CA MET A 152 -10.96 3.32 9.56
C MET A 152 -10.94 2.13 10.51
N LEU A 153 -11.67 1.06 10.18
CA LEU A 153 -11.76 -0.13 11.01
C LEU A 153 -10.62 -1.14 10.75
N TYR A 154 -9.76 -0.90 9.77
CA TYR A 154 -8.67 -1.81 9.41
C TYR A 154 -7.50 -1.68 10.41
N PRO A 155 -7.33 -2.62 11.36
CA PRO A 155 -6.45 -2.40 12.53
C PRO A 155 -4.99 -2.18 12.15
N ALA A 156 -4.42 -3.03 11.28
CA ALA A 156 -3.04 -2.87 10.86
C ALA A 156 -2.84 -1.57 10.06
N LEU A 157 -3.80 -1.17 9.23
CA LEU A 157 -3.71 0.09 8.50
C LEU A 157 -3.61 1.28 9.47
N THR A 158 -4.39 1.27 10.54
CA THR A 158 -4.30 2.31 11.58
C THR A 158 -2.95 2.22 12.30
N VAL A 159 -2.62 1.10 12.92
CA VAL A 159 -1.43 0.97 13.80
C VAL A 159 -0.12 1.26 13.06
N TYR A 160 0.11 0.65 11.90
CA TYR A 160 1.39 0.78 11.21
C TYR A 160 1.59 2.16 10.56
N ASN A 161 0.53 2.92 10.27
CA ASN A 161 0.69 4.28 9.72
C ASN A 161 0.83 5.37 10.80
N LEU A 162 0.79 5.01 12.09
CA LEU A 162 1.13 5.91 13.20
C LEU A 162 2.64 5.95 13.49
N VAL A 163 3.44 5.12 12.81
CA VAL A 163 4.91 5.10 12.93
C VAL A 163 5.58 5.57 11.63
N LEU A 164 6.87 5.89 11.74
CA LEU A 164 7.65 6.44 10.63
C LEU A 164 8.01 5.33 9.63
N ILE A 165 7.11 5.05 8.70
CA ILE A 165 7.33 4.06 7.64
C ILE A 165 6.87 4.58 6.26
N ARG A 166 7.49 4.06 5.20
CA ARG A 166 7.24 4.47 3.80
C ARG A 166 5.93 3.97 3.17
N ASP A 167 5.15 3.14 3.87
CA ASP A 167 4.08 2.34 3.26
C ASP A 167 2.91 3.17 2.72
N ALA A 168 2.61 4.32 3.33
CA ALA A 168 1.58 5.24 2.85
C ALA A 168 1.81 5.69 1.39
N PHE A 169 3.06 5.95 1.00
CA PHE A 169 3.39 6.37 -0.36
C PHE A 169 3.24 5.24 -1.38
N ALA A 170 3.57 4.00 -1.00
CA ALA A 170 3.34 2.83 -1.84
C ALA A 170 1.84 2.60 -2.06
N ILE A 171 1.04 2.74 -0.99
CA ILE A 171 -0.43 2.66 -1.03
C ILE A 171 -1.01 3.76 -1.94
N LEU A 172 -0.50 5.00 -1.84
CA LEU A 172 -0.88 6.08 -2.75
C LEU A 172 -0.56 5.73 -4.22
N GLY A 173 0.64 5.20 -4.48
CA GLY A 173 1.04 4.75 -5.82
C GLY A 173 0.07 3.73 -6.40
N LEU A 174 -0.30 2.72 -5.61
CA LEU A 174 -1.31 1.70 -5.98
C LEU A 174 -2.69 2.32 -6.21
N ALA A 175 -3.14 3.24 -5.36
CA ALA A 175 -4.43 3.90 -5.49
C ALA A 175 -4.50 4.79 -6.75
N ILE A 176 -3.45 5.55 -7.04
CA ILE A 176 -3.31 6.34 -8.28
C ILE A 176 -3.35 5.41 -9.48
N PHE A 177 -2.55 4.34 -9.48
CA PHE A 177 -2.49 3.37 -10.58
C PHE A 177 -3.86 2.77 -10.90
N ILE A 178 -4.57 2.26 -9.90
CA ILE A 178 -5.91 1.67 -10.09
C ILE A 178 -6.94 2.74 -10.51
N TYR A 179 -6.88 3.93 -9.93
CA TYR A 179 -7.76 5.04 -10.31
C TYR A 179 -7.56 5.44 -11.77
N SER A 180 -6.32 5.55 -12.22
CA SER A 180 -5.97 5.84 -13.61
C SER A 180 -6.44 4.75 -14.57
N LEU A 181 -6.18 3.47 -14.26
CA LEU A 181 -6.66 2.35 -15.07
C LEU A 181 -8.18 2.35 -15.21
N THR A 182 -8.89 2.61 -14.10
CA THR A 182 -10.35 2.65 -14.10
C THR A 182 -10.89 3.78 -14.98
N ASN A 183 -10.28 4.97 -14.90
CA ASN A 183 -10.70 6.13 -15.69
C ASN A 183 -10.30 6.05 -17.16
N LEU A 184 -9.11 5.53 -17.48
CA LEU A 184 -8.69 5.26 -18.86
C LEU A 184 -9.64 4.29 -19.56
N TYR A 185 -10.20 3.32 -18.82
CA TYR A 185 -11.17 2.39 -19.38
C TYR A 185 -12.54 3.05 -19.59
N LYS A 186 -13.00 3.88 -18.63
CA LYS A 186 -14.35 4.46 -18.63
C LYS A 186 -14.50 5.71 -19.51
N ARG A 187 -13.57 6.66 -19.46
CA ARG A 187 -13.78 8.07 -19.87
C ARG A 187 -13.08 8.49 -21.16
N GLN A 188 -12.80 7.55 -22.06
CA GLN A 188 -11.94 7.76 -23.24
C GLN A 188 -10.50 8.13 -22.85
N PHE A 189 -9.55 7.90 -23.75
CA PHE A 189 -8.12 8.04 -23.46
C PHE A 189 -7.76 9.53 -23.23
N LYS A 190 -7.57 9.95 -21.97
CA LYS A 190 -7.08 11.29 -21.62
C LYS A 190 -5.65 11.21 -21.11
N PHE A 191 -4.79 12.08 -21.63
CA PHE A 191 -3.35 12.10 -21.32
C PHE A 191 -3.06 12.27 -19.82
N ILE A 192 -3.89 13.05 -19.11
CA ILE A 192 -3.75 13.22 -17.65
C ILE A 192 -3.81 11.89 -16.88
N TYR A 193 -4.64 10.93 -17.31
CA TYR A 193 -4.74 9.64 -16.65
C TYR A 193 -3.54 8.74 -16.98
N VAL A 194 -2.89 8.95 -18.13
CA VAL A 194 -1.61 8.29 -18.44
C VAL A 194 -0.53 8.82 -17.51
N LEU A 195 -0.38 10.14 -17.39
CA LEU A 195 0.60 10.75 -16.47
C LEU A 195 0.40 10.28 -15.02
N GLN A 196 -0.85 10.22 -14.56
CA GLN A 196 -1.17 9.68 -13.24
C GLN A 196 -0.79 8.19 -13.13
N MET A 197 -1.08 7.36 -14.15
CA MET A 197 -0.68 5.96 -14.15
C MET A 197 0.84 5.82 -14.04
N LEU A 198 1.61 6.65 -14.76
CA LEU A 198 3.07 6.65 -14.69
C LEU A 198 3.59 7.06 -13.33
N LEU A 199 3.01 8.11 -12.74
CA LEU A 199 3.32 8.53 -11.38
C LEU A 199 3.06 7.38 -10.38
N GLY A 200 1.93 6.68 -10.54
CA GLY A 200 1.60 5.50 -9.74
C GLY A 200 2.66 4.40 -9.88
N ILE A 201 3.09 4.09 -11.10
CA ILE A 201 4.14 3.09 -11.37
C ILE A 201 5.46 3.49 -10.75
N VAL A 202 5.89 4.75 -10.87
CA VAL A 202 7.14 5.25 -10.28
C VAL A 202 7.11 5.11 -8.76
N LEU A 203 6.00 5.46 -8.11
CA LEU A 203 5.85 5.30 -6.66
C LEU A 203 5.84 3.83 -6.24
N ILE A 204 5.12 2.98 -6.96
CA ILE A 204 5.05 1.53 -6.70
C ILE A 204 6.44 0.90 -6.82
N ILE A 205 7.10 1.07 -7.95
CA ILE A 205 8.38 0.40 -8.24
C ILE A 205 9.51 1.04 -7.44
N GLY A 206 9.54 2.37 -7.34
CA GLY A 206 10.60 3.07 -6.60
C GLY A 206 10.61 2.69 -5.12
N LEU A 207 9.44 2.60 -4.49
CA LEU A 207 9.35 2.29 -3.06
C LEU A 207 9.29 0.79 -2.77
N ARG A 208 8.71 0.00 -3.68
CA ARG A 208 8.51 -1.45 -3.57
C ARG A 208 8.79 -2.12 -4.92
N PRO A 209 10.07 -2.29 -5.30
CA PRO A 209 10.48 -2.88 -6.57
C PRO A 209 9.90 -4.27 -6.81
N GLN A 210 9.62 -5.02 -5.74
CA GLN A 210 8.99 -6.34 -5.78
C GLN A 210 7.60 -6.31 -6.46
N ASN A 211 6.93 -5.15 -6.48
CA ASN A 211 5.65 -4.96 -7.16
C ASN A 211 5.79 -4.81 -8.69
N ALA A 212 6.99 -4.61 -9.22
CA ALA A 212 7.20 -4.32 -10.63
C ALA A 212 6.65 -5.43 -11.56
N PRO A 213 7.00 -6.73 -11.39
CA PRO A 213 6.56 -7.76 -12.34
C PRO A 213 5.03 -7.85 -12.45
N VAL A 214 4.34 -7.79 -11.31
CA VAL A 214 2.87 -7.84 -11.24
C VAL A 214 2.25 -6.61 -11.90
N THR A 215 2.79 -5.41 -11.63
CA THR A 215 2.31 -4.15 -12.20
C THR A 215 2.47 -4.14 -13.72
N LEU A 216 3.65 -4.52 -14.22
CA LEU A 216 3.96 -4.58 -15.65
C LEU A 216 3.07 -5.59 -16.38
N PHE A 217 2.87 -6.78 -15.80
CA PHE A 217 2.00 -7.80 -16.36
C PHE A 217 0.56 -7.29 -16.51
N ILE A 218 0.02 -6.60 -15.51
CA ILE A 218 -1.33 -6.06 -15.57
C ILE A 218 -1.46 -4.94 -16.60
N ILE A 219 -0.43 -4.11 -16.77
CA ILE A 219 -0.38 -3.11 -17.84
C ILE A 219 -0.49 -3.79 -19.22
N ILE A 220 0.28 -4.84 -19.45
CA ILE A 220 0.25 -5.62 -20.71
C ILE A 220 -1.15 -6.18 -20.94
N ILE A 221 -1.72 -6.90 -19.96
CA ILE A 221 -3.07 -7.47 -20.06
C ILE A 221 -4.12 -6.39 -20.30
N TYR A 222 -4.00 -5.23 -19.63
CA TYR A 222 -4.91 -4.11 -19.80
C TYR A 222 -4.91 -3.59 -21.24
N PHE A 223 -3.74 -3.33 -21.83
CA PHE A 223 -3.63 -2.81 -23.19
C PHE A 223 -4.01 -3.84 -24.27
N LEU A 224 -3.73 -5.12 -24.03
CA LEU A 224 -4.16 -6.21 -24.91
C LEU A 224 -5.69 -6.34 -24.95
N ARG A 225 -6.36 -6.24 -23.78
CA ARG A 225 -7.82 -6.38 -23.70
C ARG A 225 -8.59 -5.12 -24.07
N ASN A 226 -7.99 -3.94 -23.96
CA ASN A 226 -8.66 -2.69 -24.27
C ASN A 226 -8.56 -2.33 -25.77
N LYS A 227 -9.55 -2.81 -26.54
CA LYS A 227 -9.67 -2.53 -27.99
C LYS A 227 -9.94 -1.04 -28.32
N LYS A 228 -10.38 -0.24 -27.35
CA LYS A 228 -10.70 1.20 -27.57
C LYS A 228 -9.46 2.10 -27.63
N ILE A 229 -8.29 1.59 -27.22
CA ILE A 229 -7.05 2.35 -27.21
C ILE A 229 -6.42 2.28 -28.60
N LYS A 230 -6.13 3.44 -29.21
CA LYS A 230 -5.45 3.51 -30.52
C LYS A 230 -4.07 2.84 -30.46
N VAL A 231 -3.66 2.23 -31.58
CA VAL A 231 -2.38 1.49 -31.68
C VAL A 231 -1.18 2.37 -31.31
N SER A 232 -1.18 3.65 -31.69
CA SER A 232 -0.12 4.60 -31.32
C SER A 232 0.06 4.77 -29.81
N TYR A 233 -1.04 4.77 -29.04
CA TYR A 233 -0.97 4.86 -27.57
C TYR A 233 -0.53 3.55 -26.92
N LYS A 234 -0.86 2.41 -27.54
CA LYS A 234 -0.34 1.10 -27.11
C LYS A 234 1.17 1.06 -27.32
N ALA A 235 1.65 1.45 -28.50
CA ALA A 235 3.07 1.52 -28.82
C ALA A 235 3.82 2.48 -27.90
N PHE A 236 3.27 3.67 -27.64
CA PHE A 236 3.85 4.62 -26.68
C PHE A 236 3.94 4.05 -25.27
N SER A 237 2.86 3.42 -24.79
CA SER A 237 2.84 2.84 -23.44
C SER A 237 3.79 1.66 -23.31
N ILE A 238 3.92 0.82 -24.35
CA ILE A 238 4.89 -0.29 -24.41
C ILE A 238 6.32 0.25 -24.49
N GLY A 239 6.58 1.26 -25.32
CA GLY A 239 7.90 1.90 -25.42
C GLY A 239 8.31 2.56 -24.11
N LEU A 240 7.37 3.17 -23.40
CA LEU A 240 7.63 3.77 -22.09
C LEU A 240 7.81 2.70 -21.01
N LEU A 241 7.04 1.59 -21.07
CA LEU A 241 7.24 0.42 -20.22
C LEU A 241 8.64 -0.17 -20.42
N ALA A 242 9.08 -0.29 -21.67
CA ALA A 242 10.42 -0.72 -22.04
C ALA A 242 11.47 0.26 -21.53
N GLY A 243 11.22 1.57 -21.62
CA GLY A 243 12.08 2.60 -21.04
C GLY A 243 12.24 2.47 -19.52
N ILE A 244 11.14 2.26 -18.80
CA ILE A 244 11.18 1.99 -17.35
C ILE A 244 11.97 0.70 -17.07
N LEU A 245 11.71 -0.37 -17.81
CA LEU A 245 12.43 -1.63 -17.69
C LEU A 245 13.93 -1.51 -18.01
N LEU A 246 14.31 -0.64 -18.95
CA LEU A 246 15.70 -0.34 -19.28
C LEU A 246 16.38 0.53 -18.22
N ILE A 247 15.67 1.44 -17.57
CA ILE A 247 16.22 2.16 -16.41
C ILE A 247 16.41 1.19 -15.25
N LEU A 248 15.45 0.30 -15.03
CA LEU A 248 15.58 -0.79 -14.06
C LEU A 248 16.62 -1.83 -14.46
N SER A 249 17.03 -1.90 -15.74
CA SER A 249 18.01 -2.90 -16.18
C SER A 249 19.40 -2.67 -15.65
N GLN A 250 19.72 -1.41 -15.34
CA GLN A 250 21.00 -1.03 -14.74
C GLN A 250 21.03 -1.15 -13.21
N SER A 251 19.90 -1.53 -12.60
CA SER A 251 19.77 -1.68 -11.15
C SER A 251 20.07 -3.11 -10.68
N SER A 252 20.17 -3.29 -9.36
CA SER A 252 20.24 -4.59 -8.70
C SER A 252 19.03 -5.51 -9.00
N TYR A 253 17.93 -4.95 -9.55
CA TYR A 253 16.65 -5.63 -9.74
C TYR A 253 16.58 -6.62 -10.90
N LEU A 254 17.27 -6.37 -12.03
CA LEU A 254 17.33 -7.38 -13.09
C LEU A 254 18.20 -8.58 -12.71
N ARG A 255 19.25 -8.37 -11.89
CA ARG A 255 20.00 -9.48 -11.29
C ARG A 255 19.10 -10.32 -10.39
N PHE A 256 18.20 -9.69 -9.62
CA PHE A 256 17.18 -10.39 -8.86
C PHE A 256 16.23 -11.18 -9.78
N LEU A 257 15.66 -10.55 -10.82
CA LEU A 257 14.74 -11.24 -11.75
C LEU A 257 15.38 -12.39 -12.53
N GLY A 258 16.64 -12.24 -12.95
CA GLY A 258 17.40 -13.28 -13.65
C GLY A 258 17.86 -14.45 -12.76
N SER A 259 17.83 -14.28 -11.43
CA SER A 259 18.21 -15.31 -10.45
C SER A 259 17.02 -16.04 -9.83
N ILE A 260 15.77 -15.64 -10.16
CA ILE A 260 14.59 -16.32 -9.62
C ILE A 260 14.49 -17.73 -10.22
N ASN A 261 14.81 -18.72 -9.41
CA ASN A 261 14.53 -20.13 -9.63
C ASN A 261 13.95 -20.73 -8.33
N PRO A 262 13.38 -21.95 -8.36
CA PRO A 262 12.80 -22.56 -7.18
C PRO A 262 13.80 -22.66 -6.01
N HIS A 263 15.05 -23.02 -6.28
CA HIS A 263 16.09 -23.11 -5.25
C HIS A 263 16.44 -21.75 -4.62
N TYR A 264 16.39 -20.66 -5.39
CA TYR A 264 16.56 -19.31 -4.86
C TYR A 264 15.44 -18.97 -3.88
N LEU A 265 14.18 -19.27 -4.21
CA LEU A 265 13.05 -19.04 -3.31
C LEU A 265 13.20 -19.86 -2.03
N SER A 266 13.63 -21.12 -2.13
CA SER A 266 13.95 -21.96 -0.98
C SER A 266 15.06 -21.39 -0.12
N ALA A 267 16.18 -21.02 -0.73
CA ALA A 267 17.34 -20.47 -0.04
C ALA A 267 16.98 -19.15 0.66
N TYR A 268 16.19 -18.30 0.01
CA TYR A 268 15.65 -17.08 0.60
C TYR A 268 14.78 -17.39 1.82
N ARG A 269 13.84 -18.34 1.72
CA ARG A 269 13.00 -18.72 2.87
C ARG A 269 13.84 -19.28 4.04
N ARG A 270 14.79 -20.17 3.75
CA ARG A 270 15.69 -20.75 4.77
C ARG A 270 16.55 -19.69 5.44
N SER A 271 17.03 -18.70 4.70
CA SER A 271 17.82 -17.61 5.29
C SER A 271 16.98 -16.78 6.25
N GLN A 272 15.71 -16.52 5.93
CA GLN A 272 14.80 -15.79 6.82
C GLN A 272 14.42 -16.59 8.08
N ILE A 273 14.26 -17.91 7.98
CA ILE A 273 13.94 -18.78 9.12
C ILE A 273 14.97 -18.69 10.25
N ALA A 274 16.25 -18.52 9.91
CA ALA A 274 17.33 -18.47 10.90
C ALA A 274 17.26 -17.24 11.83
N TYR A 275 16.59 -16.16 11.42
CA TYR A 275 16.61 -14.86 12.12
C TYR A 275 15.25 -14.41 12.64
N LEU A 276 14.15 -15.03 12.20
CA LEU A 276 12.81 -14.54 12.46
C LEU A 276 12.01 -15.47 13.39
N PRO A 277 11.33 -14.92 14.41
CA PRO A 277 10.39 -15.70 15.22
C PRO A 277 9.11 -16.01 14.44
N ASP A 278 8.39 -17.05 14.87
CA ASP A 278 7.03 -17.37 14.44
C ASP A 278 6.86 -17.52 12.91
N VAL A 279 7.77 -18.26 12.29
CA VAL A 279 7.75 -18.57 10.86
C VAL A 279 6.70 -19.65 10.56
N TYR A 280 5.89 -19.41 9.53
CA TYR A 280 4.95 -20.43 9.04
C TYR A 280 5.58 -21.31 7.97
N LEU A 281 5.27 -22.61 8.05
CA LEU A 281 5.76 -23.64 7.13
C LEU A 281 7.31 -23.65 7.04
N PRO A 282 8.03 -23.84 8.17
CA PRO A 282 9.50 -23.76 8.21
C PRO A 282 10.18 -24.87 7.38
N ASN A 283 9.51 -26.01 7.20
CA ASN A 283 10.03 -27.15 6.45
C ASN A 283 9.68 -27.09 4.94
N LEU A 284 9.14 -25.98 4.46
CA LEU A 284 8.76 -25.84 3.06
C LEU A 284 10.00 -25.62 2.18
N ASP A 285 10.16 -26.49 1.18
CA ASP A 285 11.24 -26.43 0.21
C ASP A 285 10.70 -26.65 -1.21
N TYR A 286 11.30 -25.98 -2.19
CA TYR A 286 10.95 -26.05 -3.60
C TYR A 286 12.08 -26.74 -4.39
N SER A 287 11.76 -27.89 -4.99
CA SER A 287 12.65 -28.57 -5.93
C SER A 287 12.35 -28.19 -7.39
N SER A 288 11.12 -27.76 -7.66
CA SER A 288 10.65 -27.40 -9.00
C SER A 288 9.62 -26.27 -8.98
N TRP A 289 9.32 -25.68 -10.15
CA TRP A 289 8.24 -24.71 -10.30
C TRP A 289 6.85 -25.32 -10.06
N ILE A 290 6.72 -26.63 -10.24
CA ILE A 290 5.49 -27.37 -9.94
C ILE A 290 5.26 -27.34 -8.43
N ASP A 291 6.31 -27.57 -7.63
CA ASP A 291 6.21 -27.49 -6.17
C ASP A 291 5.80 -26.08 -5.72
N VAL A 292 6.39 -25.04 -6.33
CA VAL A 292 6.01 -23.65 -6.06
C VAL A 292 4.51 -23.46 -6.32
N ALA A 293 4.03 -23.86 -7.51
CA ALA A 293 2.63 -23.71 -7.89
C ALA A 293 1.66 -24.49 -6.97
N LEU A 294 2.03 -25.70 -6.54
CA LEU A 294 1.23 -26.52 -5.63
C LEU A 294 1.16 -25.93 -4.22
N ASN A 295 2.20 -25.21 -3.78
CA ASN A 295 2.26 -24.60 -2.45
C ASN A 295 1.66 -23.19 -2.39
N VAL A 296 1.50 -22.51 -3.53
CA VAL A 296 0.88 -21.16 -3.60
C VAL A 296 -0.47 -21.08 -2.86
N PRO A 297 -1.44 -22.01 -2.99
CA PRO A 297 -2.72 -21.90 -2.30
C PRO A 297 -2.58 -21.87 -0.78
N VAL A 298 -1.67 -22.70 -0.23
CA VAL A 298 -1.40 -22.75 1.21
C VAL A 298 -0.71 -21.47 1.66
N LEU A 299 0.33 -21.04 0.95
CA LEU A 299 1.04 -19.79 1.25
C LEU A 299 0.13 -18.57 1.18
N PHE A 300 -0.73 -18.50 0.17
CA PHE A 300 -1.73 -17.45 0.02
C PHE A 300 -2.67 -17.40 1.24
N PHE A 301 -3.14 -18.56 1.69
CA PHE A 301 -3.98 -18.67 2.88
C PHE A 301 -3.25 -18.19 4.14
N TYR A 302 -2.03 -18.66 4.38
CA TYR A 302 -1.22 -18.23 5.53
C TYR A 302 -0.92 -16.73 5.48
N TYR A 303 -0.55 -16.18 4.33
CA TYR A 303 -0.23 -14.75 4.18
C TYR A 303 -1.40 -13.84 4.55
N ILE A 304 -2.62 -14.16 4.09
CA ILE A 304 -3.79 -13.34 4.38
C ILE A 304 -4.26 -13.51 5.83
N PHE A 305 -4.27 -14.75 6.34
CA PHE A 305 -5.03 -15.07 7.56
C PHE A 305 -4.18 -15.30 8.81
N SER A 306 -2.84 -15.27 8.71
CA SER A 306 -1.98 -15.44 9.88
C SER A 306 -1.73 -14.12 10.62
N PRO A 307 -1.61 -14.11 11.96
CA PRO A 307 -1.73 -15.25 12.84
C PRO A 307 -3.18 -15.71 12.99
N PHE A 308 -3.39 -17.03 13.03
CA PHE A 308 -4.70 -17.59 13.32
C PHE A 308 -5.04 -17.39 14.79
N PRO A 309 -6.32 -17.17 15.14
CA PRO A 309 -6.74 -16.92 16.53
C PRO A 309 -6.32 -18.01 17.53
N TRP A 310 -6.16 -19.25 17.07
CA TRP A 310 -5.78 -20.41 17.90
C TRP A 310 -4.26 -20.61 18.02
N VAL A 311 -3.43 -19.87 17.27
CA VAL A 311 -1.96 -20.03 17.27
C VAL A 311 -1.29 -19.10 18.29
N SER A 312 -1.91 -17.97 18.64
CA SER A 312 -1.32 -17.01 19.58
C SER A 312 -1.64 -17.34 21.04
N GLY A 313 -0.70 -17.93 21.76
CA GLY A 313 -0.75 -18.04 23.23
C GLY A 313 -0.30 -16.78 23.99
N ASN A 314 0.09 -15.71 23.28
CA ASN A 314 0.66 -14.50 23.88
C ASN A 314 -0.22 -13.27 23.58
N TYR A 315 -0.65 -12.56 24.62
CA TYR A 315 -1.47 -11.35 24.54
C TYR A 315 -0.84 -10.26 23.66
N ASN A 316 0.47 -10.28 23.49
CA ASN A 316 1.21 -9.37 22.60
C ASN A 316 0.82 -9.49 21.11
N HIS A 317 0.14 -10.58 20.70
CA HIS A 317 -0.33 -10.77 19.32
C HIS A 317 -1.81 -10.46 19.12
N LEU A 318 -2.53 -9.97 20.14
CA LEU A 318 -3.97 -9.73 20.05
C LEU A 318 -4.34 -8.79 18.88
N LEU A 319 -3.59 -7.71 18.67
CA LEU A 319 -3.83 -6.79 17.56
C LEU A 319 -3.66 -7.47 16.19
N ALA A 320 -2.68 -8.37 16.05
CA ALA A 320 -2.45 -9.12 14.82
C ALA A 320 -3.55 -10.16 14.56
N VAL A 321 -4.13 -10.75 15.62
CA VAL A 321 -5.29 -11.64 15.51
C VAL A 321 -6.54 -10.86 15.11
N VAL A 322 -6.81 -9.71 15.74
CA VAL A 322 -7.93 -8.84 15.39
C VAL A 322 -7.81 -8.39 13.93
N ASP A 323 -6.60 -8.03 13.49
CA ASP A 323 -6.32 -7.73 12.09
C ASP A 323 -6.65 -8.89 11.15
N SER A 324 -6.25 -10.11 11.51
CA SER A 324 -6.50 -11.30 10.70
C SER A 324 -8.00 -11.64 10.60
N ILE A 325 -8.76 -11.49 11.69
CA ILE A 325 -10.23 -11.64 11.69
C ILE A 325 -10.87 -10.57 10.80
N PHE A 326 -10.40 -9.32 10.90
CA PHE A 326 -10.87 -8.25 10.01
C PHE A 326 -10.60 -8.58 8.54
N CYS A 327 -9.39 -9.07 8.23
CA CYS A 327 -9.01 -9.51 6.87
C CYS A 327 -9.89 -10.66 6.37
N MET A 328 -10.26 -11.63 7.21
CA MET A 328 -11.22 -12.68 6.87
C MET A 328 -12.57 -12.10 6.44
N GLY A 329 -13.15 -11.21 7.26
CA GLY A 329 -14.38 -10.51 6.91
C GLY A 329 -14.25 -9.72 5.61
N LEU A 330 -13.14 -9.02 5.42
CA LEU A 330 -12.86 -8.24 4.22
C LEU A 330 -12.82 -9.10 2.94
N ILE A 331 -12.19 -10.27 3.00
CA ILE A 331 -12.18 -11.24 1.88
C ILE A 331 -13.58 -11.80 1.61
N ILE A 332 -14.35 -12.17 2.65
CA ILE A 332 -15.73 -12.64 2.48
C ILE A 332 -16.58 -11.59 1.77
N PHE A 333 -16.56 -10.34 2.25
CA PHE A 333 -17.32 -9.25 1.61
C PHE A 333 -16.79 -8.93 0.21
N THR A 334 -15.50 -9.13 -0.05
CA THR A 334 -14.91 -8.99 -1.39
C THR A 334 -15.47 -10.03 -2.35
N ILE A 335 -15.57 -11.29 -1.94
CA ILE A 335 -16.19 -12.36 -2.73
C ILE A 335 -17.66 -12.04 -3.00
N VAL A 336 -18.42 -11.65 -1.99
CA VAL A 336 -19.82 -11.24 -2.15
C VAL A 336 -19.93 -10.05 -3.12
N GLY A 337 -19.13 -9.00 -2.93
CA GLY A 337 -19.13 -7.82 -3.79
C GLY A 337 -18.71 -8.12 -5.23
N TYR A 338 -17.79 -9.06 -5.41
CA TYR A 338 -17.38 -9.54 -6.74
C TYR A 338 -18.49 -10.37 -7.39
N CYS A 339 -19.19 -11.24 -6.68
CA CYS A 339 -20.22 -12.10 -7.28
C CYS A 339 -21.56 -11.38 -7.47
N ALA A 340 -22.00 -10.59 -6.49
CA ALA A 340 -23.35 -10.03 -6.44
C ALA A 340 -23.54 -8.73 -7.24
N GLY A 341 -22.46 -8.03 -7.58
CA GLY A 341 -22.52 -6.71 -8.21
C GLY A 341 -22.40 -6.72 -9.73
N ARG A 342 -23.42 -6.19 -10.43
CA ARG A 342 -23.26 -5.68 -11.80
C ARG A 342 -22.38 -4.43 -11.73
N SER A 343 -21.09 -4.59 -12.03
CA SER A 343 -20.23 -3.43 -12.26
C SER A 343 -20.64 -2.79 -13.58
N GLU A 344 -20.52 -1.47 -13.66
CA GLU A 344 -20.63 -0.76 -14.94
C GLU A 344 -19.71 -1.37 -16.00
N ASN A 345 -18.58 -1.96 -15.58
CA ASN A 345 -17.59 -2.48 -16.49
C ASN A 345 -16.95 -3.79 -16.00
N LYS A 346 -17.40 -4.90 -16.58
CA LYS A 346 -16.95 -6.25 -16.21
C LYS A 346 -15.46 -6.49 -16.50
N ASN A 347 -14.90 -5.85 -17.53
CA ASN A 347 -13.53 -6.09 -17.94
C ASN A 347 -12.53 -5.45 -16.98
N ILE A 348 -12.71 -4.17 -16.63
CA ILE A 348 -11.85 -3.52 -15.63
C ILE A 348 -11.97 -4.22 -14.27
N LYS A 349 -13.19 -4.62 -13.87
CA LYS A 349 -13.41 -5.41 -12.65
C LYS A 349 -12.57 -6.69 -12.62
N ARG A 350 -12.51 -7.42 -13.73
CA ARG A 350 -11.69 -8.65 -13.86
C ARG A 350 -10.19 -8.35 -13.83
N ILE A 351 -9.75 -7.30 -14.52
CA ILE A 351 -8.33 -6.90 -14.56
C ILE A 351 -7.86 -6.48 -13.16
N LEU A 352 -8.65 -5.70 -12.43
CA LEU A 352 -8.32 -5.28 -11.07
C LEU A 352 -8.31 -6.47 -10.09
N MET A 353 -9.28 -7.38 -10.20
CA MET A 353 -9.26 -8.59 -9.36
C MET A 353 -8.05 -9.47 -9.65
N LEU A 354 -7.68 -9.63 -10.93
CA LEU A 354 -6.45 -10.34 -11.32
C LEU A 354 -5.21 -9.67 -10.74
N PHE A 355 -5.11 -8.34 -10.81
CA PHE A 355 -4.01 -7.58 -10.21
C PHE A 355 -3.87 -7.84 -8.72
N ILE A 356 -4.99 -7.78 -7.98
CA ILE A 356 -5.01 -8.03 -6.53
C ILE A 356 -4.56 -9.46 -6.21
N VAL A 357 -5.16 -10.47 -6.85
CA VAL A 357 -4.83 -11.88 -6.60
C VAL A 357 -3.36 -12.16 -6.90
N MET A 358 -2.84 -11.66 -8.02
CA MET A 358 -1.42 -11.78 -8.36
C MET A 358 -0.52 -11.07 -7.37
N SER A 359 -0.90 -9.87 -6.91
CA SER A 359 -0.10 -9.11 -5.94
C SER A 359 -0.01 -9.84 -4.60
N ILE A 360 -1.13 -10.37 -4.10
CA ILE A 360 -1.15 -11.16 -2.87
C ILE A 360 -0.32 -12.44 -3.05
N THR A 361 -0.47 -13.12 -4.19
CA THR A 361 0.28 -14.35 -4.49
C THR A 361 1.79 -14.09 -4.50
N ALA A 362 2.24 -13.02 -5.16
CA ALA A 362 3.65 -12.66 -5.24
C ALA A 362 4.26 -12.43 -3.84
N TYR A 363 3.54 -11.75 -2.93
CA TYR A 363 4.01 -11.56 -1.56
C TYR A 363 3.95 -12.82 -0.72
N SER A 364 2.94 -13.67 -0.92
CA SER A 364 2.83 -14.94 -0.18
C SER A 364 4.01 -15.90 -0.43
N LEU A 365 4.67 -15.79 -1.58
CA LEU A 365 5.86 -16.60 -1.89
C LEU A 365 7.10 -16.15 -1.13
N VAL A 366 7.23 -14.83 -0.91
CA VAL A 366 8.43 -14.20 -0.34
C VAL A 366 8.32 -14.10 1.18
N GLU A 367 7.14 -13.78 1.69
CA GLU A 367 6.91 -13.60 3.11
C GLU A 367 6.92 -14.94 3.86
N VAL A 368 7.50 -14.95 5.06
CA VAL A 368 7.69 -16.21 5.84
C VAL A 368 7.18 -16.15 7.27
N TYR A 369 7.02 -14.96 7.86
CA TYR A 369 6.70 -14.81 9.28
C TYR A 369 5.49 -13.90 9.51
N PHE A 370 4.85 -14.04 10.66
CA PHE A 370 3.57 -13.37 10.91
C PHE A 370 3.67 -11.85 10.98
N GLY A 371 4.70 -11.31 11.64
CA GLY A 371 4.87 -9.85 11.78
C GLY A 371 5.05 -9.14 10.43
N GLY A 372 5.82 -9.73 9.53
CA GLY A 372 6.02 -9.23 8.17
C GLY A 372 4.75 -9.34 7.34
N ALA A 373 4.06 -10.48 7.42
CA ALA A 373 2.79 -10.71 6.73
C ALA A 373 1.72 -9.67 7.08
N VAL A 374 1.51 -9.38 8.37
CA VAL A 374 0.51 -8.40 8.83
C VAL A 374 0.78 -7.02 8.23
N ARG A 375 2.04 -6.59 8.19
CA ARG A 375 2.40 -5.27 7.64
C ARG A 375 2.33 -5.25 6.12
N HIS A 376 2.94 -6.23 5.45
CA HIS A 376 3.04 -6.22 4.00
C HIS A 376 1.68 -6.42 3.33
N ARG A 377 0.76 -7.19 3.93
CA ARG A 377 -0.58 -7.40 3.37
C ARG A 377 -1.44 -6.15 3.32
N ILE A 378 -1.16 -5.13 4.14
CA ILE A 378 -1.88 -3.85 4.12
C ILE A 378 -1.92 -3.27 2.70
N GLN A 379 -0.78 -3.32 2.01
CA GLN A 379 -0.65 -2.75 0.66
C GLN A 379 -1.54 -3.46 -0.36
N GLN A 380 -1.73 -4.78 -0.25
CA GLN A 380 -2.57 -5.51 -1.19
C GLN A 380 -4.04 -5.56 -0.75
N LEU A 381 -4.32 -5.72 0.55
CA LEU A 381 -5.68 -5.82 1.08
C LEU A 381 -6.42 -4.48 1.07
N ILE A 382 -5.73 -3.34 1.13
CA ILE A 382 -6.41 -2.06 0.92
C ILE A 382 -7.07 -1.97 -0.47
N LEU A 383 -6.52 -2.68 -1.47
CA LEU A 383 -7.06 -2.72 -2.83
C LEU A 383 -8.34 -3.55 -2.95
N VAL A 384 -8.64 -4.44 -1.99
CA VAL A 384 -9.91 -5.18 -1.97
C VAL A 384 -11.06 -4.36 -1.41
N ILE A 385 -10.79 -3.30 -0.65
CA ILE A 385 -11.80 -2.47 0.01
C ILE A 385 -12.91 -1.98 -0.95
N PRO A 386 -12.63 -1.49 -2.18
CA PRO A 386 -13.69 -1.14 -3.14
C PRO A 386 -14.67 -2.27 -3.46
N PHE A 387 -14.21 -3.52 -3.50
CA PHE A 387 -15.04 -4.70 -3.74
C PHE A 387 -15.81 -5.10 -2.49
N ALA A 388 -15.14 -5.13 -1.33
CA ALA A 388 -15.78 -5.39 -0.04
C ALA A 388 -16.91 -4.40 0.25
N ALA A 389 -16.68 -3.11 -0.03
CA ALA A 389 -17.68 -2.06 0.11
C ALA A 389 -18.92 -2.33 -0.75
N ASN A 390 -18.75 -2.78 -2.01
CA ASN A 390 -19.88 -3.16 -2.84
C ASN A 390 -20.63 -4.40 -2.28
N GLY A 391 -19.91 -5.35 -1.67
CA GLY A 391 -20.51 -6.52 -1.02
C GLY A 391 -21.39 -6.13 0.17
N LEU A 392 -20.87 -5.30 1.08
CA LEU A 392 -21.62 -4.79 2.22
C LEU A 392 -22.85 -3.98 1.80
N VAL A 393 -22.69 -3.05 0.86
CA VAL A 393 -23.80 -2.26 0.33
C VAL A 393 -24.85 -3.16 -0.32
N TYR A 394 -24.44 -4.20 -1.05
CA TYR A 394 -25.37 -5.17 -1.64
C TYR A 394 -26.18 -5.93 -0.59
N ILE A 395 -25.51 -6.44 0.46
CA ILE A 395 -26.17 -7.14 1.57
C ILE A 395 -27.17 -6.22 2.26
N TYR A 396 -26.76 -4.98 2.56
CA TYR A 396 -27.62 -3.98 3.17
C TYR A 396 -28.91 -3.75 2.36
N TYR A 397 -28.80 -3.48 1.04
CA TYR A 397 -29.98 -3.28 0.20
C TYR A 397 -30.89 -4.51 0.13
N LYS A 398 -30.30 -5.72 0.10
CA LYS A 398 -31.05 -6.97 0.04
C LYS A 398 -31.81 -7.25 1.34
N LEU A 399 -31.16 -7.04 2.49
CA LEU A 399 -31.77 -7.27 3.82
C LEU A 399 -32.88 -6.27 4.11
N PHE A 400 -32.68 -4.99 3.81
CA PHE A 400 -33.64 -3.94 4.16
C PHE A 400 -34.66 -3.62 3.05
N LYS A 401 -34.68 -4.39 1.95
CA LYS A 401 -35.55 -4.19 0.77
C LYS A 401 -35.58 -2.75 0.23
N VAL A 402 -34.53 -1.97 0.49
CA VAL A 402 -34.43 -0.60 0.00
C VAL A 402 -34.10 -0.69 -1.48
N LYS A 403 -34.99 -0.17 -2.36
CA LYS A 403 -34.69 -0.05 -3.79
C LYS A 403 -33.49 0.91 -3.94
N GLY A 404 -32.36 0.37 -4.39
CA GLY A 404 -31.06 1.04 -4.46
C GLY A 404 -30.89 1.96 -5.65
#